data_AF-A0A8J8GH08-F1
#
_entry.id   AF-A0A8J8GH08-F1
#
_cell.length_a   1.000
_cell.length_b   1.000
_cell.length_c   1.000
_cell.angle_alpha   90.00
_cell.angle_beta   90.00
_cell.angle_gamma   90.00
#
_symmetry.space_group_name_H-M   'P 1'
#
loop_
_entity.id
_entity.type
_entity.pdbx_description
1 polymer ?
#
loop_
_entity_poly.entity_id
_entity_poly.type
_entity_poly.pdbx_seq_one_letter_code
_entity_poly.pdbx_strand_id
1 'polypeptide(L)' 'MNEKLIAWQKTLENERATLLELQMSGDFTDEHAGRLSNIEYMLDQIAINQFLG' A
#
# COMPACT_ATOMS: atom_id res chain seq x y z
N MET A 1 14.52 7.68 11.16
CA MET A 1 13.68 7.00 10.16
C MET A 1 14.32 7.19 8.79
N ASN A 2 14.50 6.12 8.01
CA ASN A 2 15.21 6.16 6.73
C ASN A 2 14.37 6.92 5.67
N GLU A 3 14.89 8.00 5.09
CA GLU A 3 14.15 8.83 4.12
C GLU A 3 13.66 8.04 2.90
N LYS A 4 14.42 7.02 2.47
CA LYS A 4 14.00 6.12 1.38
C LYS A 4 12.80 5.26 1.79
N LEU A 5 12.76 4.81 3.05
CA LEU A 5 11.63 4.05 3.59
C LEU A 5 10.37 4.92 3.67
N ILE A 6 10.50 6.18 4.09
CA ILE A 6 9.38 7.14 4.14
C ILE A 6 8.85 7.41 2.72
N ALA A 7 9.74 7.68 1.76
CA ALA A 7 9.35 7.91 0.38
C ALA A 7 8.64 6.70 -0.22
N TRP A 8 9.15 5.49 0.04
CA TRP A 8 8.55 4.26 -0.42
C TRP A 8 7.18 3.98 0.23
N GLN A 9 7.05 4.17 1.54
CA GLN A 9 5.78 4.07 2.25
C GLN A 9 4.73 5.01 1.63
N LYS A 10 5.10 6.27 1.36
CA LYS A 10 4.20 7.23 0.71
C LYS A 10 3.77 6.79 -0.69
N THR A 11 4.67 6.18 -1.47
CA THR A 11 4.31 5.61 -2.78
C THR A 11 3.28 4.49 -2.64
N LEU A 12 3.47 3.59 -1.68
CA LEU A 12 2.52 2.51 -1.40
C LEU A 12 1.16 3.03 -0.93
N GLU A 13 1.13 4.04 -0.06
CA GLU A 13 -0.11 4.67 0.41
C GLU A 13 -0.89 5.34 -0.73
N ASN A 14 -0.20 6.04 -1.63
CA ASN A 14 -0.82 6.65 -2.80
C ASN A 14 -1.42 5.59 -3.73
N GLU A 15 -0.68 4.51 -3.99
CA GLU A 15 -1.14 3.43 -4.86
C GLU A 15 -2.34 2.68 -4.26
N ARG A 16 -2.32 2.44 -2.94
CA ARG A 16 -3.47 1.92 -2.20
C ARG A 16 -4.69 2.82 -2.37
N ALA A 17 -4.54 4.13 -2.26
CA ALA A 17 -5.64 5.07 -2.44
C ALA A 17 -6.24 4.98 -3.86
N THR A 18 -5.41 4.95 -4.92
CA THR A 18 -5.88 4.77 -6.29
C THR A 18 -6.64 3.45 -6.48
N LEU A 19 -6.15 2.35 -5.91
CA LEU A 19 -6.82 1.05 -6.01
C LEU A 19 -8.17 1.04 -5.30
N LEU A 20 -8.28 1.71 -4.15
CA LEU A 20 -9.55 1.87 -3.43
C LEU A 20 -10.54 2.75 -4.21
N GLU A 21 -10.04 3.79 -4.90
CA GLU A 21 -10.88 4.61 -5.80
C GLU A 21 -11.43 3.77 -6.97
N LEU A 22 -10.61 2.91 -7.59
CA LEU A 22 -11.06 1.96 -8.61
C LEU A 22 -12.09 0.96 -8.06
N GLN A 23 -11.91 0.51 -6.82
CA GLN A 23 -12.88 -0.34 -6.11
C GLN A 23 -14.23 0.35 -5.94
N MET A 24 -14.22 1.66 -5.65
CA MET A 24 -15.43 2.46 -5.53
C MET A 24 -16.08 2.80 -6.87
N SER A 25 -15.30 2.97 -7.95
CA SER A 25 -15.82 3.27 -9.29
C SER A 25 -16.43 2.05 -9.98
N GLY A 26 -16.09 0.84 -9.53
CA GLY A 26 -16.50 -0.42 -10.16
C GLY A 26 -15.55 -0.90 -11.26
N ASP A 27 -14.42 -0.20 -11.48
CA ASP A 27 -13.37 -0.58 -12.45
C ASP A 27 -12.28 -1.46 -11.80
N PHE A 28 -12.62 -2.15 -10.72
CA PHE A 28 -11.70 -2.95 -9.93
C PHE A 28 -11.68 -4.40 -10.42
N THR A 29 -10.49 -4.85 -10.80
CA THR A 29 -10.26 -6.18 -11.37
C THR A 29 -9.60 -7.10 -10.33
N ASP A 30 -9.56 -8.40 -10.62
CA ASP A 30 -8.84 -9.37 -9.78
C ASP A 30 -7.33 -9.06 -9.69
N GLU A 31 -6.75 -8.47 -10.74
CA GLU A 31 -5.37 -8.00 -10.73
C GLU A 31 -5.19 -6.84 -9.73
N HIS A 32 -6.13 -5.88 -9.72
CA HIS A 32 -6.15 -4.81 -8.74
C HIS A 32 -6.30 -5.35 -7.31
N ALA A 33 -7.11 -6.39 -7.11
CA ALA A 33 -7.26 -7.06 -5.82
C ALA A 33 -5.96 -7.69 -5.31
N GLY A 34 -5.26 -8.44 -6.17
CA GLY A 34 -3.97 -9.03 -5.82
C GLY A 34 -2.91 -7.96 -5.52
N ARG A 35 -2.90 -6.88 -6.30
CA ARG A 35 -2.00 -5.74 -6.09
C ARG A 35 -2.28 -5.02 -4.77
N LEU A 36 -3.55 -4.77 -4.46
CA LEU A 36 -3.97 -4.15 -3.20
C LEU A 36 -3.54 -4.99 -2.00
N SER A 37 -3.78 -6.31 -2.02
CA SER A 37 -3.37 -7.21 -0.93
C SER A 37 -1.85 -7.20 -0.70
N ASN A 38 -1.05 -7.17 -1.77
CA ASN A 38 0.41 -7.07 -1.65
C ASN A 38 0.84 -5.74 -1.03
N ILE A 39 0.20 -4.62 -1.40
CA ILE A 39 0.50 -3.29 -0.85
C ILE A 39 0.16 -3.24 0.64
N GLU A 40 -1.00 -3.75 1.03
CA GLU A 40 -1.42 -3.79 2.44
C GLU A 40 -0.46 -4.63 3.27
N TYR A 41 -0.04 -5.79 2.76
CA TYR A 41 1.01 -6.59 3.41
C TYR A 41 2.33 -5.82 3.59
N MET A 42 2.79 -5.12 2.55
CA MET A 42 4.03 -4.33 2.63
C MET A 42 3.91 -3.18 3.65
N LEU A 43 2.79 -2.47 3.68
CA LEU A 43 2.53 -1.40 4.64
C LEU A 43 2.50 -1.93 6.08
N ASP A 44 1.89 -3.09 6.32
CA ASP A 44 1.89 -3.76 7.62
C ASP A 44 3.31 -4.14 8.07
N GLN A 45 4.13 -4.69 7.16
CA GLN A 45 5.53 -4.99 7.48
C GLN A 45 6.33 -3.73 7.82
N ILE A 46 6.08 -2.60 7.15
CA ILE A 46 6.71 -1.31 7.48
C ILE A 46 6.28 -0.87 8.88
N ALA A 47 4.99 -0.93 9.20
CA ALA A 47 4.46 -0.54 10.50
C ALA A 47 5.05 -1.40 11.64
N ILE A 48 5.12 -2.73 11.45
CA ILE A 48 5.74 -3.66 12.42
C ILE A 48 7.21 -3.31 12.63
N ASN A 49 7.97 -3.11 11.56
CA ASN A 49 9.40 -2.79 11.65
C ASN A 49 9.67 -1.43 12.29
N GLN A 50 8.76 -0.45 12.12
CA GLN A 50 8.85 0.85 12.79
C GLN A 50 8.45 0.79 14.26
N PHE A 51 7.57 -0.15 14.64
CA PHE A 51 7.16 -0.35 16.03
C PHE A 51 8.21 -1.13 16.84
N LEU A 52 8.86 -2.11 16.22
CA LEU A 52 9.87 -2.96 16.86
C LEU A 52 11.30 -2.39 16.80
N GLY A 53 11.52 -1.37 15.95
CA GLY A 53 12.82 -0.77 15.67
C GLY A 53 13.15 0.49 16.46
#